data_AF-A0A4R7CU78-F1
#
_entry.id   AF-A0A4R7CU78-F1
#
_cell.length_a   1.000
_cell.length_b   1.000
_cell.length_c   1.000
_cell.angle_alpha   90.00
_cell.angle_beta   90.00
_cell.angle_gamma   90.00
#
_symmetry.space_group_name_H-M   'P 1'
#
loop_
_entity.id
_entity.type
_entity.pdbx_description
1 polymer ?
#
loop_
_entity_poly.entity_id
_entity_poly.type
_entity_poly.pdbx_seq_one_letter_code
_entity_poly.pdbx_strand_id
1 'polypeptide(L)'
;MNASFRACGLGIALLAGMSATAQITPESYLKNAHSHNDYTRNNPFTQAYSLGFGSIEVDLFLKDNELYVAHMPNEITPDRTFDKLYLKPLLDAFENSKDGYLYPEQGQLQLLIDPKTDGTAILQLLTKKLAPYRQYFDSKNNPKAVKLVISGQKPKAEQFENFDSIFYFDGDLGVNYSPKQLERIGLFSAPCTAFTKWNGLGRLTDQDLQKVEQVVDSVHRLGKKIRFWASPDTKTTWYEWLKLNIDYINTDKPSALADFLKSYAQASYQEQKPYQVYKPTSKSKLGQKPKNVILLISDGAGLSQLWAAALANRGQLNVLQMPYTGYLFTGSTDNYHTDSAAGGSALATGVKTKNRYIGVDALGRPVTNIPDQLASKNIVSGIVSNDRVTGATPSSFYTHVRERDMSDSIAYDLLDSKLCLVVGGFHPAFARNDSTLLTKLADQGFDIRRGVSSLTDDINKRLLVFAEDKVSRVWDKLSAEQEKIQTDYRMIEDAFAPSVAYLKKKANKKGFFLMMEGAKIDGGGHGNSMPFSITEYLSFDRLVGEAMAFADQDGETLVIVTSDHETGGMVILDANQKTGHVLGNFATTDHTGIPVPLAAYGPGAEKFQGFVDNSEIATKIYELLGVN
;
A
#
# COMPACT_ATOMS: atom_id res chain seq x y z
N MET A 1 32.24 45.29 -40.41
CA MET A 1 32.00 46.75 -40.35
C MET A 1 30.51 46.99 -40.42
N ASN A 2 30.04 47.91 -39.58
CA ASN A 2 28.76 48.63 -39.56
C ASN A 2 27.49 47.93 -39.03
N ALA A 3 27.09 48.47 -37.87
CA ALA A 3 25.84 48.32 -37.16
C ALA A 3 24.76 49.31 -37.67
N SER A 4 23.49 48.99 -37.43
CA SER A 4 22.39 49.89 -36.98
C SER A 4 21.05 49.14 -37.09
N PHE A 5 20.37 48.77 -35.98
CA PHE A 5 19.49 49.52 -35.06
C PHE A 5 17.98 49.42 -35.39
N ARG A 6 17.27 48.75 -34.45
CA ARG A 6 15.88 48.93 -33.95
C ARG A 6 14.65 48.77 -34.89
N ALA A 7 13.77 47.84 -34.50
CA ALA A 7 12.42 48.16 -34.03
C ALA A 7 11.81 46.99 -33.22
N CYS A 8 11.66 47.18 -31.90
CA CYS A 8 10.80 46.35 -31.05
C CYS A 8 9.33 46.67 -31.37
N GLY A 9 8.60 45.72 -31.94
CA GLY A 9 7.14 45.73 -31.95
C GLY A 9 6.61 45.08 -30.68
N LEU A 10 6.01 45.87 -29.79
CA LEU A 10 5.17 45.35 -28.71
C LEU A 10 3.96 44.64 -29.31
N GLY A 11 3.92 43.31 -29.20
CA GLY A 11 2.68 42.55 -29.29
C GLY A 11 1.95 42.65 -27.96
N ILE A 12 0.99 43.57 -27.85
CA ILE A 12 0.03 43.58 -26.75
C ILE A 12 -0.94 42.43 -27.03
N ALA A 13 -0.69 41.27 -26.43
CA ALA A 13 -1.68 40.23 -26.30
C ALA A 13 -2.68 40.69 -25.22
N LEU A 14 -3.92 40.97 -25.64
CA LEU A 14 -5.07 41.09 -24.75
C LEU A 14 -5.28 39.75 -24.03
N LEU A 15 -4.69 39.62 -22.84
CA LEU A 15 -5.14 38.65 -21.84
C LEU A 15 -6.47 39.18 -21.29
N ALA A 16 -7.57 38.79 -21.94
CA ALA A 16 -8.87 38.84 -21.30
C ALA A 16 -8.78 37.99 -20.03
N GLY A 17 -8.82 38.65 -18.88
CA GLY A 17 -8.85 38.02 -17.58
C GLY A 17 -10.12 37.19 -17.44
N MET A 18 -10.04 35.92 -17.82
CA MET A 18 -10.90 34.91 -17.22
C MET A 18 -10.33 34.69 -15.82
N SER A 19 -10.90 35.40 -14.85
CA SER A 19 -10.81 34.99 -13.45
C SER A 19 -11.47 33.62 -13.34
N ALA A 20 -10.71 32.56 -13.61
CA ALA A 20 -11.11 31.22 -13.24
C ALA A 20 -11.14 31.20 -11.72
N THR A 21 -12.30 31.45 -11.13
CA THR A 21 -12.56 31.07 -9.74
C THR A 21 -12.46 29.56 -9.71
N ALA A 22 -11.29 29.03 -9.36
CA ALA A 22 -11.11 27.61 -9.13
C ALA A 22 -12.16 27.18 -8.10
N GLN A 23 -13.13 26.38 -8.55
CA GLN A 23 -14.20 25.88 -7.70
C GLN A 23 -13.60 24.93 -6.66
N ILE A 24 -13.79 25.23 -5.38
CA ILE A 24 -13.29 24.41 -4.30
C ILE A 24 -14.34 23.35 -4.01
N THR A 25 -14.25 22.21 -4.71
CA THR A 25 -15.04 21.01 -4.42
C THR A 25 -14.11 19.94 -3.84
N PRO A 26 -14.45 19.33 -2.69
CA PRO A 26 -13.60 18.31 -2.06
C PRO A 26 -13.55 17.04 -2.92
N GLU A 27 -12.35 16.48 -3.10
CA GLU A 27 -12.16 15.23 -3.85
C GLU A 27 -12.59 13.98 -3.08
N SER A 28 -12.69 14.07 -1.74
CA SER A 28 -13.02 12.94 -0.87
C SER A 28 -13.83 13.38 0.36
N TYR A 29 -14.45 12.41 1.04
CA TYR A 29 -15.14 12.62 2.31
C TYR A 29 -14.41 11.91 3.48
N LEU A 30 -13.86 12.70 4.40
CA LEU A 30 -13.15 12.23 5.59
C LEU A 30 -14.09 12.22 6.79
N LYS A 31 -14.97 11.22 6.83
CA LYS A 31 -16.04 11.08 7.84
C LYS A 31 -15.55 11.13 9.31
N ASN A 32 -14.31 10.72 9.57
CA ASN A 32 -13.71 10.69 10.89
C ASN A 32 -12.93 11.96 11.26
N ALA A 33 -12.74 12.91 10.33
CA ALA A 33 -11.94 14.09 10.60
C ALA A 33 -12.76 15.21 11.27
N HIS A 34 -12.21 15.78 12.35
CA HIS A 34 -12.76 16.96 13.01
C HIS A 34 -11.73 18.08 13.10
N SER A 35 -12.04 19.20 12.44
CA SER A 35 -11.19 20.39 12.47
C SER A 35 -11.50 21.21 13.71
N HIS A 36 -10.53 21.28 14.61
CA HIS A 36 -10.60 21.98 15.88
C HIS A 36 -9.88 23.33 15.79
N ASN A 37 -10.26 24.26 16.69
CA ASN A 37 -9.71 25.62 16.77
C ASN A 37 -9.67 26.37 15.42
N ASP A 38 -10.64 26.09 14.55
CA ASP A 38 -10.63 26.57 13.17
C ASP A 38 -10.58 28.09 13.08
N TYR A 39 -11.20 28.77 14.05
CA TYR A 39 -11.25 30.23 14.19
C TYR A 39 -9.89 30.95 14.20
N THR A 40 -8.76 30.25 14.38
CA THR A 40 -7.42 30.85 14.27
C THR A 40 -6.97 31.06 12.82
N ARG A 41 -7.65 30.43 11.85
CA ARG A 41 -7.25 30.40 10.43
C ARG A 41 -7.95 31.50 9.62
N ASN A 42 -7.35 31.90 8.50
CA ASN A 42 -7.90 32.97 7.64
C ASN A 42 -9.24 32.59 7.01
N ASN A 43 -9.35 31.37 6.47
CA ASN A 43 -10.56 30.82 5.86
C ASN A 43 -10.90 29.48 6.51
N PRO A 44 -11.48 29.47 7.73
CA PRO A 44 -11.62 28.26 8.55
C PRO A 44 -12.47 27.18 7.86
N PHE A 45 -13.71 27.53 7.50
CA PHE A 45 -14.63 26.62 6.83
C PHE A 45 -14.02 26.07 5.54
N THR A 46 -13.58 26.94 4.63
CA THR A 46 -13.11 26.53 3.30
C THR A 46 -11.90 25.60 3.38
N GLN A 47 -10.98 25.80 4.32
CA GLN A 47 -9.82 24.92 4.49
C GLN A 47 -10.25 23.51 4.89
N ALA A 48 -11.01 23.35 5.97
CA ALA A 48 -11.47 22.04 6.43
C ALA A 48 -12.43 21.38 5.41
N TYR A 49 -13.34 22.17 4.84
CA TYR A 49 -14.26 21.72 3.79
C TYR A 49 -13.49 21.17 2.58
N SER A 50 -12.53 21.92 2.04
CA SER A 50 -11.75 21.51 0.86
C SER A 50 -10.97 20.21 1.06
N LEU A 51 -10.60 19.91 2.32
CA LEU A 51 -9.92 18.67 2.70
C LEU A 51 -10.88 17.49 2.90
N GLY A 52 -12.19 17.73 2.88
CA GLY A 52 -13.24 16.71 3.00
C GLY A 52 -13.73 16.45 4.42
N PHE A 53 -13.47 17.33 5.39
CA PHE A 53 -13.69 17.01 6.81
C PHE A 53 -15.16 16.76 7.17
N GLY A 54 -15.44 15.66 7.87
CA GLY A 54 -16.80 15.33 8.30
C GLY A 54 -17.34 16.22 9.43
N SER A 55 -16.47 16.90 10.18
CA SER A 55 -16.86 17.78 11.26
C SER A 55 -15.96 19.01 11.36
N ILE A 56 -16.57 20.18 11.57
CA ILE A 56 -15.89 21.47 11.66
C ILE A 56 -16.36 22.18 12.92
N GLU A 57 -15.46 22.72 13.71
CA GLU A 57 -15.80 23.52 14.89
C GLU A 57 -15.89 25.02 14.56
N VAL A 58 -16.80 25.71 15.25
CA VAL A 58 -16.88 27.16 15.25
C VAL A 58 -17.19 27.69 16.64
N ASP A 59 -16.28 28.52 17.16
CA ASP A 59 -16.48 29.25 18.40
C ASP A 59 -17.27 30.53 18.13
N LEU A 60 -18.39 30.72 18.83
CA LEU A 60 -19.26 31.87 18.63
C LEU A 60 -19.37 32.75 19.87
N PHE A 61 -19.15 34.05 19.67
CA PHE A 61 -19.31 35.09 20.66
C PHE A 61 -20.44 36.05 20.23
N LEU A 62 -21.45 36.22 21.06
CA LEU A 62 -22.52 37.20 20.82
C LEU A 62 -22.11 38.57 21.35
N LYS A 63 -22.08 39.57 20.47
CA LYS A 63 -21.84 40.97 20.86
C LYS A 63 -22.62 41.91 19.94
N ASP A 64 -23.30 42.90 20.52
CA ASP A 64 -24.07 43.91 19.77
C ASP A 64 -25.06 43.31 18.76
N ASN A 65 -25.71 42.19 19.15
CA ASN A 65 -26.64 41.41 18.32
C ASN A 65 -26.04 40.81 17.03
N GLU A 66 -24.72 40.63 16.99
CA GLU A 66 -23.97 39.97 15.91
C GLU A 66 -23.18 38.76 16.44
N LEU A 67 -22.95 37.76 15.58
CA LEU A 67 -22.20 36.54 15.92
C LEU A 67 -20.78 36.63 15.38
N TYR A 68 -19.82 36.79 16.28
CA TYR A 68 -18.40 36.82 15.96
C TYR A 68 -17.76 35.45 16.17
N VAL A 69 -16.79 35.13 15.31
CA VAL A 69 -15.97 33.93 15.38
C VAL A 69 -14.72 34.25 16.20
N ALA A 70 -14.71 33.84 17.46
CA ALA A 70 -13.65 34.13 18.42
C ALA A 70 -13.74 33.18 19.63
N HIS A 71 -12.60 32.85 20.24
CA HIS A 71 -12.53 32.07 21.47
C HIS A 71 -12.59 32.98 22.70
N MET A 72 -11.88 34.12 22.63
CA MET A 72 -11.77 35.10 23.70
C MET A 72 -12.34 36.47 23.28
N PRO A 73 -12.87 37.28 24.22
CA PRO A 73 -13.45 38.59 23.90
C PRO A 73 -12.51 39.57 23.18
N ASN A 74 -11.20 39.46 23.41
CA ASN A 74 -10.18 40.32 22.81
C ASN A 74 -9.80 39.92 21.36
N GLU A 75 -10.28 38.78 20.86
CA GLU A 75 -10.07 38.32 19.48
C GLU A 75 -11.18 38.79 18.52
N ILE A 76 -12.25 39.39 19.06
CA ILE A 76 -13.38 39.88 18.28
C ILE A 76 -12.91 41.00 17.35
N THR A 77 -13.09 40.77 16.05
CA THR A 77 -12.81 41.75 14.99
C THR A 77 -14.02 41.89 14.06
N PRO A 78 -14.30 43.09 13.51
CA PRO A 78 -15.47 43.33 12.65
C PRO A 78 -15.57 42.44 11.40
N ASP A 79 -14.43 41.87 10.96
CA ASP A 79 -14.36 41.06 9.75
C ASP A 79 -14.52 39.56 9.99
N ARG A 80 -14.52 39.11 11.24
CA ARG A 80 -14.63 37.69 11.59
C ARG A 80 -16.01 37.37 12.16
N THR A 81 -17.03 37.48 11.32
CA THR A 81 -18.41 37.09 11.67
C THR A 81 -18.72 35.67 11.21
N PHE A 82 -19.70 35.03 11.86
CA PHE A 82 -20.22 33.73 11.43
C PHE A 82 -20.68 33.76 9.97
N ASP A 83 -21.36 34.84 9.58
CA ASP A 83 -21.89 35.02 8.24
C ASP A 83 -20.77 35.01 7.18
N LYS A 84 -19.68 35.75 7.44
CA LYS A 84 -18.54 35.87 6.51
C LYS A 84 -17.70 34.59 6.43
N LEU A 85 -17.42 33.96 7.57
CA LEU A 85 -16.43 32.88 7.65
C LEU A 85 -17.01 31.48 7.49
N TYR A 86 -18.31 31.29 7.75
CA TYR A 86 -18.95 29.97 7.72
C TYR A 86 -20.22 29.96 6.87
N LEU A 87 -21.23 30.77 7.21
CA LEU A 87 -22.55 30.65 6.56
C LEU A 87 -22.47 30.91 5.06
N LYS A 88 -21.89 32.04 4.62
CA LYS A 88 -21.79 32.36 3.20
C LYS A 88 -20.93 31.34 2.43
N PRO A 89 -19.70 31.00 2.86
CA PRO A 89 -18.93 29.95 2.20
C PRO A 89 -19.64 28.59 2.11
N LEU A 90 -20.45 28.24 3.12
CA LEU A 90 -21.23 27.00 3.15
C LEU A 90 -22.41 27.04 2.17
N LEU A 91 -23.10 28.18 2.06
CA LEU A 91 -24.14 28.38 1.04
C LEU A 91 -23.55 28.33 -0.36
N ASP A 92 -22.41 29.00 -0.58
CA ASP A 92 -21.67 28.94 -1.84
C ASP A 92 -21.30 27.48 -2.18
N ALA A 93 -20.90 26.67 -1.19
CA ALA A 93 -20.61 25.24 -1.39
C ALA A 93 -21.85 24.43 -1.82
N PHE A 94 -23.03 24.71 -1.24
CA PHE A 94 -24.28 24.08 -1.69
C PHE A 94 -24.69 24.52 -3.10
N GLU A 95 -24.58 25.80 -3.43
CA GLU A 95 -24.88 26.31 -4.77
C GLU A 95 -23.99 25.66 -5.84
N ASN A 96 -22.74 25.36 -5.48
CA ASN A 96 -21.79 24.69 -6.37
C ASN A 96 -21.90 23.15 -6.36
N SER A 97 -22.73 22.56 -5.50
CA SER A 97 -22.92 21.11 -5.45
C SER A 97 -23.75 20.61 -6.65
N LYS A 98 -23.32 19.50 -7.27
CA LYS A 98 -24.00 18.96 -8.47
C LYS A 98 -25.30 18.24 -8.15
N ASP A 99 -25.36 17.55 -7.03
CA ASP A 99 -26.48 16.69 -6.61
C ASP A 99 -27.09 17.13 -5.27
N GLY A 100 -26.67 18.29 -4.75
CA GLY A 100 -27.09 18.82 -3.46
C GLY A 100 -26.26 18.32 -2.27
N TYR A 101 -25.33 17.38 -2.44
CA TYR A 101 -24.40 16.97 -1.39
C TYR A 101 -23.13 17.84 -1.39
N LEU A 102 -22.67 18.20 -0.19
CA LEU A 102 -21.43 18.96 -0.04
C LEU A 102 -20.17 18.15 -0.38
N TYR A 103 -20.26 16.83 -0.26
CA TYR A 103 -19.16 15.89 -0.42
C TYR A 103 -19.50 14.77 -1.41
N PRO A 104 -18.49 14.14 -2.04
CA PRO A 104 -18.68 12.86 -2.70
C PRO A 104 -19.18 11.78 -1.72
N GLU A 105 -19.63 10.64 -2.26
CA GLU A 105 -20.12 9.49 -1.47
C GLU A 105 -21.30 9.82 -0.53
N GLN A 106 -22.03 10.91 -0.81
CA GLN A 106 -23.18 11.37 -0.02
C GLN A 106 -22.82 11.69 1.44
N GLY A 107 -21.60 12.17 1.70
CA GLY A 107 -21.15 12.56 3.05
C GLY A 107 -21.93 13.73 3.63
N GLN A 108 -22.30 13.64 4.92
CA GLN A 108 -22.97 14.70 5.67
C GLN A 108 -21.98 15.47 6.55
N LEU A 109 -21.85 16.78 6.32
CA LEU A 109 -21.06 17.66 7.18
C LEU A 109 -21.77 17.89 8.53
N GLN A 110 -20.99 17.89 9.60
CA GLN A 110 -21.41 18.41 10.90
C GLN A 110 -20.70 19.74 11.20
N LEU A 111 -21.46 20.74 11.63
CA LEU A 111 -20.92 21.95 12.23
C LEU A 111 -21.10 21.88 13.75
N LEU A 112 -19.99 21.80 14.48
CA LEU A 112 -19.96 21.85 15.93
C LEU A 112 -19.85 23.31 16.37
N ILE A 113 -20.96 23.88 16.81
CA ILE A 113 -21.03 25.27 17.26
C ILE A 113 -20.76 25.29 18.76
N ASP A 114 -19.77 26.06 19.19
CA ASP A 114 -19.38 26.23 20.59
C ASP A 114 -19.64 27.69 21.04
N PRO A 115 -20.79 27.95 21.69
CA PRO A 115 -21.08 29.22 22.32
C PRO A 115 -20.08 29.58 23.43
N LYS A 116 -19.38 30.72 23.26
CA LYS A 116 -18.50 31.34 24.25
C LYS A 116 -19.19 32.39 25.12
N THR A 117 -20.44 32.71 24.78
CA THR A 117 -21.40 33.47 25.59
C THR A 117 -22.68 32.64 25.78
N ASP A 118 -23.75 33.21 26.35
CA ASP A 118 -25.03 32.53 26.55
C ASP A 118 -25.53 31.83 25.27
N GLY A 119 -25.48 30.49 25.27
CA GLY A 119 -25.90 29.68 24.13
C GLY A 119 -27.39 29.78 23.84
N THR A 120 -28.23 30.10 24.82
CA THR A 120 -29.67 30.31 24.58
C THR A 120 -29.88 31.51 23.66
N ALA A 121 -29.20 32.63 23.94
CA ALA A 121 -29.27 33.84 23.13
C ALA A 121 -28.67 33.61 21.73
N ILE A 122 -27.54 32.91 21.63
CA ILE A 122 -26.93 32.56 20.34
C ILE A 122 -27.89 31.71 19.50
N LEU A 123 -28.51 30.67 20.08
CA LEU A 123 -29.44 29.79 19.36
C LEU A 123 -30.68 30.54 18.86
N GLN A 124 -31.22 31.47 19.65
CA GLN A 124 -32.32 32.32 19.21
C GLN A 124 -31.93 33.19 18.01
N LEU A 125 -30.72 33.74 18.00
CA LEU A 125 -30.21 34.53 16.88
C LEU A 125 -29.93 33.65 15.64
N LEU A 126 -29.34 32.47 15.83
CA LEU A 126 -29.12 31.49 14.77
C LEU A 126 -30.44 31.02 14.14
N THR A 127 -31.49 30.76 14.93
CA THR A 127 -32.82 30.42 14.39
C THR A 127 -33.30 31.47 13.40
N LYS A 128 -33.14 32.76 13.73
CA LYS A 128 -33.52 33.87 12.84
C LYS A 128 -32.64 33.94 11.60
N LYS A 129 -31.31 33.86 11.77
CA LYS A 129 -30.34 33.93 10.66
C LYS A 129 -30.45 32.76 9.69
N LEU A 130 -30.72 31.55 10.18
CA LEU A 130 -30.78 30.33 9.38
C LEU A 130 -32.16 30.04 8.79
N ALA A 131 -33.23 30.72 9.24
CA ALA A 131 -34.58 30.51 8.74
C ALA A 131 -34.71 30.62 7.20
N PRO A 132 -34.09 31.59 6.51
CA PRO A 132 -34.12 31.65 5.04
C PRO A 132 -33.45 30.46 4.34
N TYR A 133 -32.60 29.74 5.05
CA TYR A 133 -31.73 28.67 4.53
C TYR A 133 -32.04 27.31 5.14
N ARG A 134 -33.20 27.14 5.80
CA ARG A 134 -33.55 25.96 6.59
C ARG A 134 -33.29 24.63 5.89
N GLN A 135 -33.57 24.55 4.59
CA GLN A 135 -33.36 23.34 3.78
C GLN A 135 -31.93 22.79 3.83
N TYR A 136 -30.93 23.65 4.08
CA TYR A 136 -29.52 23.29 4.18
C TYR A 136 -29.08 22.86 5.59
N PHE A 137 -29.97 22.99 6.59
CA PHE A 137 -29.66 22.72 8.00
C PHE A 137 -30.63 21.75 8.69
N ASP A 138 -31.75 21.41 8.07
CA ASP A 138 -32.71 20.42 8.58
C ASP A 138 -32.23 18.98 8.33
N SER A 139 -31.13 18.60 8.98
CA SER A 139 -30.51 17.27 8.82
C SER A 139 -31.39 16.11 9.29
N LYS A 140 -32.47 16.39 10.02
CA LYS A 140 -33.47 15.40 10.42
C LYS A 140 -34.28 14.92 9.22
N ASN A 141 -34.65 15.85 8.33
CA ASN A 141 -35.52 15.58 7.18
C ASN A 141 -34.76 15.57 5.84
N ASN A 142 -33.55 16.13 5.81
CA ASN A 142 -32.71 16.19 4.62
C ASN A 142 -31.32 15.60 4.91
N PRO A 143 -30.97 14.42 4.39
CA PRO A 143 -29.64 13.83 4.60
C PRO A 143 -28.50 14.66 4.01
N LYS A 144 -28.80 15.56 3.06
CA LYS A 144 -27.82 16.48 2.44
C LYS A 144 -27.49 17.68 3.31
N ALA A 145 -28.37 18.02 4.25
CA ALA A 145 -28.23 19.20 5.10
C ALA A 145 -27.09 19.02 6.09
N VAL A 146 -26.47 20.15 6.47
CA VAL A 146 -25.46 20.22 7.51
C VAL A 146 -26.11 19.97 8.85
N LYS A 147 -25.54 19.03 9.61
CA LYS A 147 -25.99 18.73 10.98
C LYS A 147 -25.38 19.75 11.94
N LEU A 148 -26.23 20.51 12.63
CA LEU A 148 -25.81 21.49 13.63
C LEU A 148 -25.79 20.86 15.02
N VAL A 149 -24.62 20.84 15.67
CA VAL A 149 -24.47 20.32 17.03
C VAL A 149 -23.92 21.42 17.94
N ILE A 150 -24.58 21.67 19.06
CA ILE A 150 -24.24 22.75 19.99
C ILE A 150 -23.47 22.19 21.19
N SER A 151 -22.23 22.63 21.37
CA SER A 151 -21.37 22.31 22.51
C SER A 151 -21.24 23.54 23.44
N GLY A 152 -20.12 23.71 24.15
CA GLY A 152 -19.81 24.94 24.89
C GLY A 152 -20.87 25.31 25.94
N GLN A 153 -21.22 26.60 25.99
CA GLN A 153 -22.29 27.13 26.86
C GLN A 153 -23.70 26.83 26.32
N LYS A 154 -23.95 25.58 25.92
CA LYS A 154 -25.27 25.06 25.52
C LYS A 154 -26.31 25.16 26.66
N PRO A 155 -27.61 25.26 26.33
CA PRO A 155 -28.68 25.14 27.33
C PRO A 155 -28.67 23.78 28.02
N LYS A 156 -29.39 23.64 29.14
CA LYS A 156 -29.50 22.34 29.84
C LYS A 156 -30.39 21.37 29.07
N ALA A 157 -30.20 20.07 29.32
CA ALA A 157 -30.90 18.99 28.63
C ALA A 157 -32.44 19.08 28.74
N GLU A 158 -32.96 19.59 29.86
CA GLU A 158 -34.41 19.77 30.07
C GLU A 158 -35.00 20.85 29.14
N GLN A 159 -34.15 21.72 28.58
CA GLN A 159 -34.58 22.83 27.74
C GLN A 159 -34.42 22.54 26.25
N PHE A 160 -33.82 21.42 25.84
CA PHE A 160 -33.55 21.12 24.44
C PHE A 160 -34.81 21.17 23.56
N GLU A 161 -35.96 20.74 24.07
CA GLU A 161 -37.24 20.76 23.34
C GLU A 161 -37.73 22.18 23.00
N ASN A 162 -37.26 23.21 23.72
CA ASN A 162 -37.63 24.60 23.48
C ASN A 162 -36.94 25.22 22.27
N PHE A 163 -35.93 24.53 21.70
CA PHE A 163 -35.17 25.00 20.54
C PHE A 163 -35.55 24.22 19.28
N ASP A 164 -35.45 24.89 18.13
CA ASP A 164 -35.75 24.34 16.80
C ASP A 164 -35.09 22.95 16.61
N SER A 165 -35.82 22.04 15.98
CA SER A 165 -35.39 20.66 15.76
C SER A 165 -34.16 20.52 14.86
N ILE A 166 -33.75 21.59 14.15
CA ILE A 166 -32.48 21.60 13.39
C ILE A 166 -31.25 21.56 14.32
N PHE A 167 -31.40 21.94 15.59
CA PHE A 167 -30.31 21.91 16.56
C PHE A 167 -30.27 20.60 17.33
N TYR A 168 -29.12 19.94 17.24
CA TYR A 168 -28.69 18.88 18.12
C TYR A 168 -27.71 19.42 19.16
N PHE A 169 -27.47 18.66 20.22
CA PHE A 169 -26.61 19.08 21.32
C PHE A 169 -25.51 18.05 21.56
N ASP A 170 -24.36 18.55 21.98
CA ASP A 170 -23.28 17.73 22.53
C ASP A 170 -23.76 17.12 23.85
N GLY A 171 -23.55 15.82 24.05
CA GLY A 171 -23.95 15.11 25.25
C GLY A 171 -22.91 15.22 26.36
N ASP A 172 -23.36 15.33 27.60
CA ASP A 172 -22.53 15.29 28.80
C ASP A 172 -22.45 13.85 29.30
N LEU A 173 -21.22 13.34 29.45
CA LEU A 173 -21.00 12.00 29.96
C LEU A 173 -21.53 11.85 31.39
N GLY A 174 -22.13 10.68 31.68
CA GLY A 174 -22.71 10.38 33.00
C GLY A 174 -24.11 10.95 33.24
N VAL A 175 -24.64 11.77 32.33
CA VAL A 175 -26.04 12.23 32.39
C VAL A 175 -26.97 11.15 31.83
N ASN A 176 -28.03 10.83 32.56
CA ASN A 176 -29.07 9.91 32.10
C ASN A 176 -30.15 10.66 31.33
N TYR A 177 -30.04 10.67 30.00
CA TYR A 177 -31.00 11.32 29.12
C TYR A 177 -32.29 10.50 28.97
N SER A 178 -33.44 11.16 29.03
CA SER A 178 -34.69 10.56 28.55
C SER A 178 -34.62 10.27 27.04
N PRO A 179 -35.43 9.35 26.49
CA PRO A 179 -35.42 9.05 25.05
C PRO A 179 -35.57 10.29 24.16
N LYS A 180 -36.47 11.21 24.54
CA LYS A 180 -36.68 12.48 23.81
C LYS A 180 -35.46 13.40 23.85
N GLN A 181 -34.77 13.47 24.98
CA GLN A 181 -33.54 14.26 25.08
C GLN A 181 -32.41 13.60 24.28
N LEU A 182 -32.32 12.28 24.31
CA LEU A 182 -31.30 11.52 23.57
C LEU A 182 -31.48 11.67 22.05
N GLU A 183 -32.71 11.79 21.53
CA GLU A 183 -32.96 12.14 20.13
C GLU A 183 -32.32 13.47 19.72
N ARG A 184 -32.20 14.42 20.66
CA ARG A 184 -31.56 15.72 20.45
C ARG A 184 -30.04 15.67 20.60
N ILE A 185 -29.45 14.56 21.04
CA ILE A 185 -27.99 14.44 21.13
C ILE A 185 -27.37 14.11 19.76
N GLY A 186 -26.43 14.95 19.34
CA GLY A 186 -25.71 14.84 18.06
C GLY A 186 -24.46 13.98 18.14
N LEU A 187 -23.70 14.13 19.23
CA LEU A 187 -22.50 13.37 19.62
C LEU A 187 -22.20 13.60 21.11
N PHE A 188 -21.15 12.96 21.63
CA PHE A 188 -20.55 13.25 22.93
C PHE A 188 -19.10 13.69 22.78
N SER A 189 -18.73 14.78 23.44
CA SER A 189 -17.35 15.24 23.54
C SER A 189 -16.84 15.12 24.97
N ALA A 190 -15.56 14.78 25.14
CA ALA A 190 -14.92 14.81 26.44
C ALA A 190 -13.42 15.17 26.34
N PRO A 191 -12.81 15.74 27.39
CA PRO A 191 -11.37 15.92 27.40
C PRO A 191 -10.67 14.58 27.51
N CYS A 192 -9.68 14.32 26.65
CA CYS A 192 -8.82 13.15 26.73
C CYS A 192 -8.17 13.01 28.11
N THR A 193 -7.81 14.15 28.72
CA THR A 193 -7.19 14.23 30.05
C THR A 193 -8.07 13.73 31.20
N ALA A 194 -9.38 13.57 30.99
CA ALA A 194 -10.25 12.93 31.98
C ALA A 194 -10.04 11.40 32.05
N PHE A 195 -9.50 10.78 31.00
CA PHE A 195 -9.35 9.33 30.91
C PHE A 195 -7.90 8.89 30.93
N THR A 196 -6.97 9.71 30.41
CA THR A 196 -5.55 9.35 30.32
C THR A 196 -4.63 10.58 30.42
N LYS A 197 -3.40 10.36 30.89
CA LYS A 197 -2.30 11.34 30.82
C LYS A 197 -1.33 11.04 29.67
N TRP A 198 -1.73 10.22 28.71
CA TRP A 198 -0.92 9.80 27.58
C TRP A 198 -0.48 10.99 26.73
N ASN A 199 0.80 10.99 26.35
CA ASN A 199 1.44 12.08 25.60
C ASN A 199 1.40 11.86 24.07
N GLY A 200 0.74 10.80 23.59
CA GLY A 200 0.63 10.49 22.18
C GLY A 200 1.85 9.77 21.59
N LEU A 201 2.69 9.18 22.45
CA LEU A 201 3.85 8.36 22.06
C LEU A 201 3.72 6.96 22.67
N GLY A 202 4.10 5.93 21.91
CA GLY A 202 3.91 4.53 22.31
C GLY A 202 2.43 4.18 22.47
N ARG A 203 2.13 3.08 23.18
CA ARG A 203 0.74 2.68 23.45
C ARG A 203 0.21 3.28 24.76
N LEU A 204 -1.12 3.37 24.87
CA LEU A 204 -1.81 3.60 26.14
C LEU A 204 -1.44 2.51 27.16
N THR A 205 -1.39 2.87 28.45
CA THR A 205 -1.32 1.86 29.52
C THR A 205 -2.59 1.02 29.52
N ASP A 206 -2.54 -0.23 29.96
CA ASP A 206 -3.73 -1.11 29.95
C ASP A 206 -4.90 -0.52 30.75
N GLN A 207 -4.59 0.18 31.86
CA GLN A 207 -5.61 0.84 32.67
C GLN A 207 -6.26 2.02 31.93
N ASP A 208 -5.48 2.84 31.22
CA ASP A 208 -6.02 3.98 30.49
C ASP A 208 -6.75 3.54 29.23
N LEU A 209 -6.22 2.54 28.52
CA LEU A 209 -6.88 1.89 27.40
C LEU A 209 -8.28 1.41 27.79
N GLN A 210 -8.38 0.67 28.90
CA GLN A 210 -9.67 0.17 29.40
C GLN A 210 -10.66 1.30 29.72
N LYS A 211 -10.21 2.42 30.30
CA LYS A 211 -11.08 3.58 30.56
C LYS A 211 -11.60 4.20 29.28
N VAL A 212 -10.73 4.38 28.27
CA VAL A 212 -11.09 4.94 26.97
C VAL A 212 -12.07 4.01 26.24
N GLU A 213 -11.79 2.71 26.18
CA GLU A 213 -12.69 1.71 25.59
C GLU A 213 -14.07 1.73 26.25
N GLN A 214 -14.12 1.72 27.59
CA GLN A 214 -15.38 1.72 28.32
C GLN A 214 -16.27 2.93 28.00
N VAL A 215 -15.68 4.12 27.91
CA VAL A 215 -16.46 5.33 27.58
C VAL A 215 -16.90 5.32 26.12
N VAL A 216 -16.04 4.92 25.18
CA VAL A 216 -16.39 4.80 23.76
C VAL A 216 -17.54 3.81 23.58
N ASP A 217 -17.40 2.60 24.13
CA ASP A 217 -18.44 1.57 24.10
C ASP A 217 -19.74 2.04 24.74
N SER A 218 -19.67 2.80 25.84
CA SER A 218 -20.86 3.33 26.50
C SER A 218 -21.65 4.29 25.61
N VAL A 219 -20.96 5.13 24.83
CA VAL A 219 -21.56 6.09 23.91
C VAL A 219 -22.09 5.38 22.67
N HIS A 220 -21.34 4.41 22.12
CA HIS A 220 -21.78 3.61 20.99
C HIS A 220 -23.01 2.77 21.30
N ARG A 221 -23.16 2.26 22.54
CA ARG A 221 -24.40 1.57 22.98
C ARG A 221 -25.64 2.47 22.94
N LEU A 222 -25.48 3.79 22.99
CA LEU A 222 -26.56 4.76 22.82
C LEU A 222 -26.84 5.10 21.34
N GLY A 223 -26.09 4.50 20.40
CA GLY A 223 -26.17 4.81 18.97
C GLY A 223 -25.65 6.21 18.63
N LYS A 224 -24.73 6.74 19.44
CA LYS A 224 -24.18 8.10 19.30
C LYS A 224 -22.70 8.06 18.98
N LYS A 225 -22.21 9.15 18.37
CA LYS A 225 -20.80 9.36 18.05
C LYS A 225 -20.03 9.95 19.24
N ILE A 226 -18.74 9.68 19.35
CA ILE A 226 -17.85 10.27 20.36
C ILE A 226 -16.61 10.96 19.76
N ARG A 227 -16.15 12.02 20.43
CA ARG A 227 -14.85 12.67 20.17
C ARG A 227 -14.10 12.98 21.47
N PHE A 228 -12.77 13.07 21.39
CA PHE A 228 -11.93 13.57 22.48
C PHE A 228 -11.18 14.85 22.08
N TRP A 229 -11.39 15.93 22.84
CA TRP A 229 -10.60 17.16 22.75
C TRP A 229 -9.45 17.16 23.77
N ALA A 230 -8.50 18.09 23.66
CA ALA A 230 -7.24 18.07 24.42
C ALA A 230 -6.47 16.73 24.32
N SER A 231 -6.59 16.07 23.16
CA SER A 231 -5.78 14.89 22.82
C SER A 231 -4.42 15.32 22.27
N PRO A 232 -3.35 14.53 22.46
CA PRO A 232 -2.12 14.72 21.70
C PRO A 232 -2.40 14.68 20.18
N ASP A 233 -1.87 15.61 19.41
CA ASP A 233 -2.16 15.74 17.97
C ASP A 233 -1.00 15.17 17.13
N THR A 234 -0.86 13.84 17.18
CA THR A 234 0.21 13.07 16.51
C THR A 234 -0.37 11.93 15.67
N LYS A 235 0.38 11.44 14.68
CA LYS A 235 -0.01 10.26 13.87
C LYS A 235 -0.31 9.03 14.74
N THR A 236 0.47 8.81 15.80
CA THR A 236 0.24 7.72 16.76
C THR A 236 -1.12 7.88 17.44
N THR A 237 -1.50 9.07 17.87
CA THR A 237 -2.82 9.32 18.45
C THR A 237 -3.96 9.14 17.46
N TRP A 238 -3.82 9.64 16.23
CA TRP A 238 -4.85 9.44 15.20
C TRP A 238 -5.07 7.97 14.89
N TYR A 239 -3.98 7.20 14.83
CA TYR A 239 -4.05 5.76 14.63
C TYR A 239 -4.73 5.04 15.80
N GLU A 240 -4.31 5.30 17.05
CA GLU A 240 -4.96 4.69 18.23
C GLU A 240 -6.45 5.06 18.30
N TRP A 241 -6.84 6.27 17.86
CA TRP A 241 -8.24 6.66 17.80
C TRP A 241 -9.05 5.91 16.75
N LEU A 242 -8.48 5.64 15.57
CA LEU A 242 -9.12 4.76 14.58
C LEU A 242 -9.28 3.33 15.13
N LYS A 243 -8.25 2.80 15.79
CA LYS A 243 -8.25 1.46 16.38
C LYS A 243 -9.31 1.30 17.47
N LEU A 244 -9.56 2.36 18.25
CA LEU A 244 -10.58 2.40 19.29
C LEU A 244 -11.96 2.84 18.77
N ASN A 245 -12.15 2.92 17.45
CA ASN A 245 -13.40 3.31 16.81
C ASN A 245 -13.94 4.69 17.25
N ILE A 246 -13.07 5.63 17.61
CA ILE A 246 -13.50 7.00 17.92
C ILE A 246 -13.98 7.68 16.63
N ASP A 247 -15.20 8.22 16.68
CA ASP A 247 -15.90 8.66 15.47
C ASP A 247 -15.32 9.94 14.86
N TYR A 248 -14.87 10.87 15.70
CA TYR A 248 -14.27 12.12 15.24
C TYR A 248 -12.90 12.35 15.91
N ILE A 249 -11.86 12.34 15.07
CA ILE A 249 -10.48 12.61 15.44
C ILE A 249 -10.26 14.11 15.42
N ASN A 250 -10.03 14.67 16.61
CA ASN A 250 -9.74 16.08 16.82
C ASN A 250 -8.33 16.42 16.32
N THR A 251 -8.19 17.47 15.52
CA THR A 251 -6.86 17.97 15.10
C THR A 251 -6.82 19.48 14.97
N ASP A 252 -5.66 20.06 15.34
CA ASP A 252 -5.29 21.43 15.02
C ASP A 252 -4.43 21.49 13.74
N LYS A 253 -4.18 20.33 13.09
CA LYS A 253 -3.38 20.16 11.86
C LYS A 253 -4.20 19.53 10.71
N PRO A 254 -5.21 20.23 10.15
CA PRO A 254 -6.16 19.64 9.21
C PRO A 254 -5.52 18.95 8.00
N SER A 255 -4.55 19.58 7.34
CA SER A 255 -3.87 18.99 6.18
C SER A 255 -3.16 17.69 6.52
N ALA A 256 -2.45 17.64 7.65
CA ALA A 256 -1.70 16.45 8.05
C ALA A 256 -2.62 15.27 8.44
N LEU A 257 -3.75 15.54 9.11
CA LEU A 257 -4.76 14.52 9.37
C LEU A 257 -5.44 14.08 8.06
N ALA A 258 -5.72 15.01 7.15
CA ALA A 258 -6.32 14.69 5.86
C ALA A 258 -5.45 13.72 5.08
N ASP A 259 -4.15 14.02 4.95
CA ASP A 259 -3.19 13.17 4.26
C ASP A 259 -3.12 11.78 4.91
N PHE A 260 -3.06 11.73 6.25
CA PHE A 260 -3.06 10.48 7.00
C PHE A 260 -4.30 9.62 6.74
N LEU A 261 -5.50 10.21 6.80
CA LEU A 261 -6.75 9.47 6.60
C LEU A 261 -6.92 9.01 5.15
N LYS A 262 -6.50 9.83 4.18
CA LYS A 262 -6.52 9.48 2.75
C LYS A 262 -5.56 8.32 2.45
N SER A 263 -4.40 8.27 3.09
CA SER A 263 -3.42 7.20 2.89
C SER A 263 -3.69 5.96 3.75
N TYR A 264 -4.55 6.05 4.77
CA TYR A 264 -4.71 5.01 5.79
C TYR A 264 -5.05 3.63 5.22
N ALA A 265 -5.96 3.57 4.23
CA ALA A 265 -6.35 2.31 3.59
C ALA A 265 -5.19 1.62 2.88
N GLN A 266 -4.30 2.38 2.23
CA GLN A 266 -3.09 1.84 1.59
C GLN A 266 -1.99 1.51 2.61
N ALA A 267 -2.00 2.18 3.76
CA ALA A 267 -1.05 1.96 4.84
C ALA A 267 -1.43 0.82 5.80
N SER A 268 -2.64 0.26 5.71
CA SER A 268 -3.19 -0.69 6.68
C SER A 268 -3.64 -1.97 5.99
N TYR A 269 -3.23 -3.12 6.53
CA TYR A 269 -3.65 -4.45 6.06
C TYR A 269 -4.14 -5.30 7.23
N GLN A 270 -5.10 -6.20 6.97
CA GLN A 270 -5.51 -7.20 7.94
C GLN A 270 -5.73 -8.55 7.28
N GLU A 271 -4.90 -9.54 7.65
CA GLU A 271 -5.02 -10.90 7.15
C GLU A 271 -6.15 -11.67 7.83
N GLN A 272 -7.13 -12.09 7.05
CA GLN A 272 -8.29 -12.84 7.52
C GLN A 272 -8.02 -14.35 7.60
N LYS A 273 -7.18 -14.89 6.72
CA LYS A 273 -6.96 -16.33 6.54
C LYS A 273 -5.45 -16.66 6.62
N PRO A 274 -4.89 -16.79 7.83
CA PRO A 274 -3.52 -17.25 7.98
C PRO A 274 -3.37 -18.69 7.50
N TYR A 275 -2.17 -19.07 7.04
CA TYR A 275 -1.83 -20.43 6.66
C TYR A 275 -0.78 -21.02 7.61
N GLN A 276 -0.79 -22.35 7.71
CA GLN A 276 0.21 -23.08 8.47
C GLN A 276 1.51 -23.18 7.68
N VAL A 277 2.63 -22.85 8.31
CA VAL A 277 3.95 -22.99 7.70
C VAL A 277 4.37 -24.45 7.67
N TYR A 278 5.07 -24.83 6.61
CA TYR A 278 5.74 -26.11 6.49
C TYR A 278 6.85 -26.21 7.55
N LYS A 279 6.91 -27.36 8.25
CA LYS A 279 7.96 -27.63 9.24
C LYS A 279 9.04 -28.50 8.62
N PRO A 280 10.20 -27.92 8.25
CA PRO A 280 11.27 -28.69 7.65
C PRO A 280 11.82 -29.76 8.61
N THR A 281 12.17 -30.92 8.06
CA THR A 281 12.69 -32.07 8.80
C THR A 281 14.20 -32.24 8.72
N SER A 282 14.86 -31.44 7.86
CA SER A 282 16.31 -31.34 7.62
C SER A 282 17.07 -32.66 7.75
N LYS A 283 17.11 -33.44 6.68
CA LYS A 283 17.92 -34.67 6.58
C LYS A 283 19.31 -34.47 5.98
N SER A 284 19.58 -33.28 5.46
CA SER A 284 20.81 -32.96 4.72
C SER A 284 22.00 -32.84 5.66
N LYS A 285 23.13 -33.46 5.30
CA LYS A 285 24.37 -33.35 6.07
C LYS A 285 25.16 -32.11 5.65
N LEU A 286 25.89 -31.50 6.58
CA LEU A 286 26.80 -30.40 6.27
C LEU A 286 27.81 -30.83 5.19
N GLY A 287 28.05 -29.99 4.19
CA GLY A 287 28.93 -30.28 3.07
C GLY A 287 28.36 -31.24 2.01
N GLN A 288 27.13 -31.74 2.19
CA GLN A 288 26.44 -32.50 1.15
C GLN A 288 26.16 -31.59 -0.05
N LYS A 289 26.55 -32.03 -1.25
CA LYS A 289 26.29 -31.28 -2.48
C LYS A 289 24.87 -31.55 -2.99
N PRO A 290 24.15 -30.52 -3.46
CA PRO A 290 22.87 -30.70 -4.10
C PRO A 290 23.04 -31.26 -5.52
N LYS A 291 21.96 -31.83 -6.04
CA LYS A 291 21.81 -32.22 -7.44
C LYS A 291 20.84 -31.32 -8.16
N ASN A 292 19.84 -30.79 -7.46
CA ASN A 292 18.92 -29.81 -8.00
C ASN A 292 19.01 -28.51 -7.21
N VAL A 293 18.77 -27.39 -7.88
CA VAL A 293 18.71 -26.07 -7.25
C VAL A 293 17.40 -25.41 -7.64
N ILE A 294 16.69 -24.90 -6.65
CA ILE A 294 15.51 -24.06 -6.81
C ILE A 294 15.86 -22.68 -6.26
N LEU A 295 15.89 -21.67 -7.12
CA LEU A 295 16.10 -20.28 -6.75
C LEU A 295 14.76 -19.54 -6.78
N LEU A 296 14.29 -19.08 -5.62
CA LEU A 296 13.06 -18.34 -5.46
C LEU A 296 13.38 -16.85 -5.25
N ILE A 297 12.87 -16.00 -6.13
CA ILE A 297 13.11 -14.55 -6.12
C ILE A 297 11.80 -13.82 -5.80
N SER A 298 11.79 -13.06 -4.71
CA SER A 298 10.71 -12.13 -4.35
C SER A 298 11.09 -10.73 -4.83
N ASP A 299 10.66 -10.33 -6.03
CA ASP A 299 11.05 -9.04 -6.64
C ASP A 299 10.67 -7.86 -5.72
N GLY A 300 11.62 -6.97 -5.42
CA GLY A 300 11.40 -5.78 -4.61
C GLY A 300 11.19 -6.00 -3.10
N ALA A 301 11.40 -7.21 -2.59
CA ALA A 301 11.09 -7.57 -1.21
C ALA A 301 12.31 -7.52 -0.27
N GLY A 302 12.39 -6.45 0.53
CA GLY A 302 13.33 -6.34 1.64
C GLY A 302 12.84 -7.01 2.93
N LEU A 303 13.60 -6.81 4.01
CA LEU A 303 13.28 -7.36 5.32
C LEU A 303 11.94 -6.85 5.86
N SER A 304 11.57 -5.61 5.55
CA SER A 304 10.31 -5.01 6.00
C SER A 304 9.10 -5.69 5.36
N GLN A 305 9.13 -5.98 4.06
CA GLN A 305 8.08 -6.67 3.31
C GLN A 305 7.90 -8.09 3.86
N LEU A 306 9.01 -8.80 4.07
CA LEU A 306 9.03 -10.12 4.72
C LEU A 306 8.40 -10.05 6.12
N TRP A 307 8.84 -9.10 6.96
CA TRP A 307 8.37 -9.02 8.33
C TRP A 307 6.91 -8.59 8.43
N ALA A 308 6.46 -7.69 7.55
CA ALA A 308 5.05 -7.30 7.45
C ALA A 308 4.18 -8.51 7.09
N ALA A 309 4.60 -9.34 6.13
CA ALA A 309 3.92 -10.57 5.79
C ALA A 309 3.92 -11.59 6.95
N ALA A 310 5.02 -11.71 7.69
CA ALA A 310 5.07 -12.56 8.88
C ALA A 310 4.05 -12.11 9.94
N LEU A 311 4.00 -10.82 10.27
CA LEU A 311 3.04 -10.27 11.23
C LEU A 311 1.60 -10.51 10.79
N ALA A 312 1.31 -10.31 9.50
CA ALA A 312 0.02 -10.63 8.91
C ALA A 312 -0.31 -12.12 9.08
N ASN A 313 0.63 -13.03 8.81
CA ASN A 313 0.47 -14.47 9.03
C ASN A 313 0.83 -14.93 10.46
N ARG A 314 0.41 -14.15 11.47
CA ARG A 314 0.48 -14.53 12.89
C ARG A 314 1.90 -14.79 13.41
N GLY A 315 2.88 -14.10 12.83
CA GLY A 315 4.31 -14.16 13.16
C GLY A 315 5.04 -15.33 12.52
N GLN A 316 4.46 -15.96 11.49
CA GLN A 316 5.04 -17.14 10.85
C GLN A 316 5.11 -16.96 9.33
N LEU A 317 6.20 -17.43 8.74
CA LEU A 317 6.37 -17.64 7.31
C LEU A 317 7.17 -18.92 7.08
N ASN A 318 7.02 -19.53 5.91
CA ASN A 318 7.81 -20.67 5.45
C ASN A 318 9.29 -20.29 5.35
N VAL A 319 9.62 -19.13 4.78
CA VAL A 319 11.02 -18.66 4.69
C VAL A 319 11.69 -18.53 6.07
N LEU A 320 10.91 -18.19 7.11
CA LEU A 320 11.41 -18.09 8.49
C LEU A 320 11.72 -19.46 9.13
N GLN A 321 11.35 -20.56 8.48
CA GLN A 321 11.69 -21.92 8.93
C GLN A 321 13.04 -22.40 8.36
N MET A 322 13.67 -21.64 7.46
CA MET A 322 14.97 -22.00 6.87
C MET A 322 16.12 -21.76 7.87
N PRO A 323 17.01 -22.74 8.09
CA PRO A 323 18.03 -22.66 9.14
C PRO A 323 19.24 -21.79 8.77
N TYR A 324 19.49 -21.56 7.49
CA TYR A 324 20.59 -20.73 7.01
C TYR A 324 20.05 -19.42 6.46
N THR A 325 20.52 -18.30 7.03
CA THR A 325 20.05 -16.96 6.69
C THR A 325 21.21 -15.98 6.56
N GLY A 326 21.01 -14.95 5.74
CA GLY A 326 21.97 -13.91 5.42
C GLY A 326 21.30 -12.70 4.78
N TYR A 327 22.11 -11.83 4.19
CA TYR A 327 21.67 -10.63 3.47
C TYR A 327 22.48 -10.43 2.20
N LEU A 328 21.82 -10.04 1.11
CA LEU A 328 22.47 -9.70 -0.17
C LEU A 328 22.66 -8.19 -0.34
N PHE A 329 23.88 -7.78 -0.73
CA PHE A 329 24.11 -6.47 -1.32
C PHE A 329 23.74 -6.48 -2.80
N THR A 330 22.91 -5.54 -3.23
CA THR A 330 22.26 -5.59 -4.54
C THR A 330 22.69 -4.50 -5.51
N GLY A 331 23.41 -3.46 -5.06
CA GLY A 331 23.78 -2.29 -5.87
C GLY A 331 24.42 -2.64 -7.21
N SER A 332 24.17 -1.81 -8.23
CA SER A 332 24.66 -1.98 -9.59
C SER A 332 26.01 -1.26 -9.80
N THR A 333 26.60 -1.39 -10.99
CA THR A 333 27.91 -0.77 -11.28
C THR A 333 27.86 0.74 -11.49
N ASP A 334 26.68 1.30 -11.76
CA ASP A 334 26.48 2.72 -12.07
C ASP A 334 25.51 3.44 -11.13
N ASN A 335 24.94 2.75 -10.15
CA ASN A 335 24.07 3.36 -9.15
C ASN A 335 24.12 2.64 -7.79
N TYR A 336 23.77 3.37 -6.72
CA TYR A 336 23.73 2.82 -5.36
C TYR A 336 22.63 1.75 -5.20
N HIS A 337 21.44 1.99 -5.74
CA HIS A 337 20.36 1.02 -5.81
C HIS A 337 20.25 0.45 -7.23
N THR A 338 20.05 -0.86 -7.31
CA THR A 338 19.88 -1.57 -8.60
C THR A 338 18.45 -1.45 -9.10
N ASP A 339 18.24 -1.73 -10.39
CA ASP A 339 16.94 -2.15 -10.91
C ASP A 339 16.88 -3.69 -11.07
N SER A 340 15.69 -4.24 -11.35
CA SER A 340 15.49 -5.69 -11.51
C SER A 340 16.32 -6.30 -12.66
N ALA A 341 16.65 -5.50 -13.68
CA ALA A 341 17.50 -5.95 -14.79
C ALA A 341 18.94 -6.22 -14.33
N ALA A 342 19.58 -5.25 -13.68
CA ALA A 342 20.93 -5.41 -13.17
C ALA A 342 21.00 -6.38 -11.98
N GLY A 343 19.98 -6.35 -11.10
CA GLY A 343 19.86 -7.23 -9.93
C GLY A 343 19.70 -8.69 -10.36
N GLY A 344 18.75 -8.96 -11.24
CA GLY A 344 18.54 -10.26 -11.86
C GLY A 344 19.77 -10.74 -12.63
N SER A 345 20.44 -9.86 -13.37
CA SER A 345 21.67 -10.23 -14.11
C SER A 345 22.81 -10.64 -13.19
N ALA A 346 23.01 -9.94 -12.07
CA ALA A 346 24.05 -10.31 -11.12
C ALA A 346 23.75 -11.69 -10.49
N LEU A 347 22.49 -11.94 -10.12
CA LEU A 347 22.05 -13.26 -9.63
C LEU A 347 22.23 -14.37 -10.68
N ALA A 348 21.94 -14.07 -11.95
CA ALA A 348 21.92 -15.05 -13.04
C ALA A 348 23.29 -15.32 -13.66
N THR A 349 24.26 -14.39 -13.55
CA THR A 349 25.55 -14.48 -14.25
C THR A 349 26.76 -14.44 -13.31
N GLY A 350 26.57 -13.96 -12.08
CA GLY A 350 27.67 -13.66 -11.16
C GLY A 350 28.51 -12.46 -11.56
N VAL A 351 28.01 -11.59 -12.44
CA VAL A 351 28.68 -10.36 -12.87
C VAL A 351 27.74 -9.17 -12.67
N LYS A 352 28.19 -8.18 -11.89
CA LYS A 352 27.49 -6.90 -11.74
C LYS A 352 27.49 -6.13 -13.06
N THR A 353 26.38 -5.44 -13.33
CA THR A 353 26.21 -4.64 -14.55
C THR A 353 25.56 -3.29 -14.25
N LYS A 354 25.26 -2.51 -15.28
CA LYS A 354 24.57 -1.22 -15.17
C LYS A 354 23.07 -1.43 -15.06
N ASN A 355 22.37 -0.50 -14.42
CA ASN A 355 20.91 -0.54 -14.43
C ASN A 355 20.38 -0.65 -15.87
N ARG A 356 19.27 -1.38 -16.03
CA ARG A 356 18.61 -1.69 -17.31
C ARG A 356 19.33 -2.72 -18.20
N TYR A 357 20.58 -3.07 -17.92
CA TYR A 357 21.29 -4.10 -18.68
C TYR A 357 20.86 -5.49 -18.22
N ILE A 358 20.68 -6.41 -19.17
CA ILE A 358 20.27 -7.81 -18.90
C ILE A 358 21.30 -8.77 -19.50
N GLY A 359 21.91 -9.61 -18.66
CA GLY A 359 22.82 -10.68 -19.08
C GLY A 359 24.10 -10.19 -19.78
N VAL A 360 24.46 -8.92 -19.61
CA VAL A 360 25.69 -8.33 -20.16
C VAL A 360 26.49 -7.66 -19.06
N ASP A 361 27.81 -7.53 -19.22
CA ASP A 361 28.65 -6.80 -18.27
C ASP A 361 28.48 -5.28 -18.38
N ALA A 362 29.19 -4.51 -17.54
CA ALA A 362 29.11 -3.04 -17.54
C ALA A 362 29.58 -2.36 -18.86
N LEU A 363 30.29 -3.08 -19.73
CA LEU A 363 30.66 -2.65 -21.08
C LEU A 363 29.64 -3.09 -22.14
N GLY A 364 28.59 -3.80 -21.72
CA GLY A 364 27.53 -4.32 -22.57
C GLY A 364 27.98 -5.50 -23.43
N ARG A 365 28.93 -6.31 -22.94
CA ARG A 365 29.35 -7.58 -23.56
C ARG A 365 28.55 -8.73 -22.94
N PRO A 366 28.05 -9.71 -23.73
CA PRO A 366 27.33 -10.86 -23.19
C PRO A 366 28.12 -11.61 -22.12
N VAL A 367 27.42 -12.02 -21.05
CA VAL A 367 27.95 -12.85 -19.96
C VAL A 367 27.08 -14.09 -19.84
N THR A 368 27.69 -15.27 -19.82
CA THR A 368 26.97 -16.54 -19.70
C THR A 368 26.09 -16.57 -18.45
N ASN A 369 24.80 -16.88 -18.62
CA ASN A 369 23.85 -17.05 -17.53
C ASN A 369 23.90 -18.49 -16.95
N ILE A 370 23.31 -18.70 -15.77
CA ILE A 370 23.24 -20.01 -15.09
C ILE A 370 22.71 -21.11 -16.02
N PRO A 371 21.54 -20.99 -16.69
CA PRO A 371 21.03 -22.06 -17.56
C PRO A 371 22.02 -22.51 -18.65
N ASP A 372 22.68 -21.56 -19.31
CA ASP A 372 23.61 -21.86 -20.38
C ASP A 372 24.90 -22.50 -19.84
N GLN A 373 25.39 -22.04 -18.68
CA GLN A 373 26.54 -22.63 -18.00
C GLN A 373 26.24 -24.07 -17.54
N LEU A 374 25.05 -24.32 -16.98
CA LEU A 374 24.62 -25.63 -16.49
C LEU A 374 24.35 -26.63 -17.62
N ALA A 375 23.95 -26.16 -18.81
CA ALA A 375 23.76 -27.01 -19.98
C ALA A 375 25.05 -27.76 -20.37
N SER A 376 26.24 -27.20 -20.10
CA SER A 376 27.53 -27.87 -20.33
C SER A 376 27.71 -29.17 -19.53
N LYS A 377 26.93 -29.34 -18.45
CA LYS A 377 26.90 -30.54 -17.60
C LYS A 377 25.64 -31.39 -17.81
N ASN A 378 24.80 -31.05 -18.80
CA ASN A 378 23.49 -31.64 -19.04
C ASN A 378 22.51 -31.49 -17.86
N ILE A 379 22.68 -30.44 -17.05
CA ILE A 379 21.69 -30.05 -16.04
C ILE A 379 20.63 -29.21 -16.76
N VAL A 380 19.38 -29.63 -16.69
CA VAL A 380 18.28 -28.96 -17.40
C VAL A 380 17.75 -27.78 -16.57
N SER A 381 17.35 -26.71 -17.23
CA SER A 381 16.98 -25.47 -16.54
C SER A 381 15.59 -24.97 -16.93
N GLY A 382 14.85 -24.44 -15.96
CA GLY A 382 13.55 -23.82 -16.17
C GLY A 382 13.41 -22.47 -15.47
N ILE A 383 12.54 -21.62 -16.01
CA ILE A 383 12.11 -20.36 -15.37
C ILE A 383 10.58 -20.31 -15.27
N VAL A 384 10.08 -19.77 -14.17
CA VAL A 384 8.66 -19.49 -13.93
C VAL A 384 8.52 -18.11 -13.30
N SER A 385 7.64 -17.27 -13.82
CA SER A 385 7.37 -15.95 -13.24
C SER A 385 5.90 -15.61 -13.39
N ASN A 386 5.32 -14.90 -12.41
CA ASN A 386 4.02 -14.26 -12.59
C ASN A 386 4.11 -12.84 -13.18
N ASP A 387 5.28 -12.43 -13.66
CA ASP A 387 5.44 -11.41 -14.68
C ASP A 387 5.42 -12.04 -16.09
N ARG A 388 5.58 -11.21 -17.12
CA ARG A 388 5.79 -11.64 -18.49
C ARG A 388 7.07 -12.44 -18.64
N VAL A 389 7.10 -13.34 -19.62
CA VAL A 389 8.32 -14.07 -20.03
C VAL A 389 9.50 -13.13 -20.33
N THR A 390 9.19 -11.93 -20.84
CA THR A 390 10.17 -10.88 -21.18
C THR A 390 10.43 -9.90 -20.03
N GLY A 391 9.91 -10.17 -18.82
CA GLY A 391 10.22 -9.42 -17.61
C GLY A 391 11.72 -9.44 -17.31
N ALA A 392 12.23 -8.43 -16.60
CA ALA A 392 13.66 -8.25 -16.42
C ALA A 392 14.32 -9.40 -15.63
N THR A 393 13.70 -9.81 -14.52
CA THR A 393 14.17 -10.92 -13.70
C THR A 393 14.14 -12.27 -14.45
N PRO A 394 13.03 -12.71 -15.09
CA PRO A 394 13.03 -13.98 -15.81
C PRO A 394 13.95 -13.97 -17.02
N SER A 395 14.03 -12.85 -17.73
CA SER A 395 14.90 -12.74 -18.90
C SER A 395 16.39 -12.71 -18.58
N SER A 396 16.79 -12.26 -17.39
CA SER A 396 18.18 -12.33 -16.91
C SER A 396 18.80 -13.72 -16.97
N PHE A 397 17.98 -14.77 -16.98
CA PHE A 397 18.42 -16.16 -17.07
C PHE A 397 18.54 -16.69 -18.50
N TYR A 398 18.30 -15.89 -19.55
CA TYR A 398 18.41 -16.38 -20.93
C TYR A 398 18.77 -15.35 -22.01
N THR A 399 18.67 -14.04 -21.76
CA THR A 399 18.90 -12.98 -22.77
C THR A 399 20.20 -12.22 -22.53
N HIS A 400 20.69 -11.52 -23.55
CA HIS A 400 21.86 -10.64 -23.47
C HIS A 400 21.60 -9.31 -24.19
N VAL A 401 21.02 -8.33 -23.48
CA VAL A 401 20.67 -7.02 -24.02
C VAL A 401 21.18 -5.88 -23.14
N ARG A 402 21.48 -4.74 -23.77
CA ARG A 402 21.88 -3.52 -23.05
C ARG A 402 20.69 -2.71 -22.54
N GLU A 403 19.48 -3.18 -22.78
CA GLU A 403 18.30 -2.40 -22.44
C GLU A 403 17.07 -3.30 -22.24
N ARG A 404 16.50 -3.27 -21.02
CA ARG A 404 15.36 -4.10 -20.59
C ARG A 404 14.08 -3.88 -21.40
N ASP A 405 13.93 -2.72 -22.04
CA ASP A 405 12.78 -2.42 -22.89
C ASP A 405 12.90 -3.02 -24.31
N MET A 406 14.00 -3.69 -24.64
CA MET A 406 14.17 -4.42 -25.90
C MET A 406 13.36 -5.74 -25.93
N SER A 407 12.09 -5.72 -25.53
CA SER A 407 11.25 -6.91 -25.33
C SER A 407 11.12 -7.80 -26.57
N ASP A 408 11.25 -7.23 -27.77
CA ASP A 408 11.33 -8.01 -29.01
C ASP A 408 12.61 -8.84 -29.06
N SER A 409 13.77 -8.21 -28.92
CA SER A 409 15.07 -8.91 -28.85
C SER A 409 15.07 -9.94 -27.72
N ILE A 410 14.59 -9.56 -26.54
CA ILE A 410 14.45 -10.45 -25.38
C ILE A 410 13.54 -11.64 -25.71
N ALA A 411 12.45 -11.48 -26.46
CA ALA A 411 11.63 -12.62 -26.86
C ALA A 411 12.34 -13.52 -27.89
N TYR A 412 13.10 -12.94 -28.81
CA TYR A 412 13.86 -13.67 -29.84
C TYR A 412 15.04 -14.46 -29.28
N ASP A 413 15.70 -13.98 -28.21
CA ASP A 413 16.81 -14.69 -27.56
C ASP A 413 16.39 -16.07 -26.99
N LEU A 414 15.09 -16.33 -26.79
CA LEU A 414 14.61 -17.68 -26.44
C LEU A 414 15.00 -18.75 -27.47
N LEU A 415 15.17 -18.37 -28.74
CA LEU A 415 15.62 -19.28 -29.80
C LEU A 415 17.00 -19.89 -29.46
N ASP A 416 17.90 -19.09 -28.90
CA ASP A 416 19.27 -19.51 -28.58
C ASP A 416 19.43 -20.05 -27.15
N SER A 417 18.47 -19.76 -26.27
CA SER A 417 18.47 -20.19 -24.86
C SER A 417 18.61 -21.70 -24.67
N LYS A 418 19.20 -22.14 -23.55
CA LYS A 418 19.25 -23.55 -23.14
C LYS A 418 18.14 -23.98 -22.17
N LEU A 419 17.15 -23.11 -21.94
CA LEU A 419 16.00 -23.41 -21.09
C LEU A 419 15.13 -24.53 -21.69
N CYS A 420 14.75 -25.51 -20.88
CA CYS A 420 13.79 -26.53 -21.26
C CYS A 420 12.36 -26.19 -20.84
N LEU A 421 12.17 -25.33 -19.84
CA LEU A 421 10.87 -24.86 -19.37
C LEU A 421 10.87 -23.34 -19.24
N VAL A 422 9.85 -22.69 -19.81
CA VAL A 422 9.61 -21.25 -19.68
C VAL A 422 8.14 -21.06 -19.37
N VAL A 423 7.81 -20.44 -18.24
CA VAL A 423 6.43 -20.15 -17.85
C VAL A 423 6.33 -18.69 -17.43
N GLY A 424 5.39 -17.95 -18.02
CA GLY A 424 5.09 -16.57 -17.61
C GLY A 424 4.04 -15.90 -18.47
N GLY A 425 3.73 -14.65 -18.16
CA GLY A 425 2.73 -13.85 -18.88
C GLY A 425 3.10 -13.59 -20.34
N PHE A 426 2.09 -13.34 -21.17
CA PHE A 426 2.26 -13.09 -22.59
C PHE A 426 2.79 -11.66 -22.86
N HIS A 427 3.72 -11.54 -23.81
CA HIS A 427 4.16 -10.25 -24.34
C HIS A 427 3.78 -10.09 -25.82
N PRO A 428 3.32 -8.91 -26.28
CA PRO A 428 2.96 -8.67 -27.68
C PRO A 428 4.05 -9.02 -28.70
N ALA A 429 5.33 -9.01 -28.31
CA ALA A 429 6.46 -9.44 -29.15
C ALA A 429 6.25 -10.83 -29.78
N PHE A 430 5.61 -11.76 -29.07
CA PHE A 430 5.35 -13.11 -29.56
C PHE A 430 4.29 -13.17 -30.68
N ALA A 431 3.41 -12.17 -30.79
CA ALA A 431 2.39 -12.10 -31.85
C ALA A 431 2.81 -11.24 -33.06
N ARG A 432 3.94 -10.54 -33.00
CA ARG A 432 4.41 -9.67 -34.10
C ARG A 432 4.70 -10.49 -35.36
N ASN A 433 4.56 -9.83 -36.52
CA ASN A 433 4.82 -10.41 -37.85
C ASN A 433 4.11 -11.76 -38.02
N ASP A 434 2.80 -11.78 -37.77
CA ASP A 434 1.96 -12.98 -37.86
C ASP A 434 2.52 -14.16 -37.05
N SER A 435 2.93 -13.89 -35.80
CA SER A 435 3.47 -14.88 -34.87
C SER A 435 4.73 -15.63 -35.37
N THR A 436 5.52 -15.05 -36.29
CA THR A 436 6.74 -15.66 -36.84
C THR A 436 7.68 -16.21 -35.76
N LEU A 437 7.81 -15.54 -34.61
CA LEU A 437 8.64 -16.00 -33.50
C LEU A 437 8.12 -17.32 -32.90
N LEU A 438 6.81 -17.46 -32.71
CA LEU A 438 6.21 -18.68 -32.16
C LEU A 438 6.41 -19.86 -33.11
N THR A 439 6.29 -19.64 -34.43
CA THR A 439 6.62 -20.67 -35.44
C THR A 439 8.08 -21.11 -35.33
N LYS A 440 9.02 -20.17 -35.27
CA LYS A 440 10.46 -20.48 -35.13
C LYS A 440 10.77 -21.25 -33.85
N LEU A 441 10.16 -20.87 -32.72
CA LEU A 441 10.30 -21.59 -31.46
C LEU A 441 9.78 -23.02 -31.58
N ALA A 442 8.61 -23.21 -32.21
CA ALA A 442 8.03 -24.53 -32.44
C ALA A 442 8.92 -25.41 -33.33
N ASP A 443 9.49 -24.83 -34.39
CA ASP A 443 10.44 -25.50 -35.30
C ASP A 443 11.74 -25.90 -34.57
N GLN A 444 12.17 -25.12 -33.58
CA GLN A 444 13.30 -25.43 -32.70
C GLN A 444 12.94 -26.35 -31.52
N GLY A 445 11.77 -26.97 -31.56
CA GLY A 445 11.39 -28.03 -30.63
C GLY A 445 10.78 -27.53 -29.32
N PHE A 446 10.28 -26.30 -29.26
CA PHE A 446 9.32 -25.91 -28.23
C PHE A 446 7.92 -26.46 -28.53
N ASP A 447 7.27 -26.92 -27.48
CA ASP A 447 5.82 -27.02 -27.40
C ASP A 447 5.30 -25.75 -26.72
N ILE A 448 4.31 -25.09 -27.33
CA ILE A 448 3.83 -23.77 -26.91
C ILE A 448 2.41 -23.93 -26.40
N ARG A 449 2.18 -23.62 -25.13
CA ARG A 449 0.91 -23.84 -24.44
C ARG A 449 0.42 -22.58 -23.74
N ARG A 450 -0.83 -22.63 -23.24
CA ARG A 450 -1.48 -21.54 -22.52
C ARG A 450 -2.13 -22.07 -21.24
N GLY A 451 -1.95 -21.33 -20.16
CA GLY A 451 -2.47 -21.65 -18.83
C GLY A 451 -1.64 -22.70 -18.10
N VAL A 452 -1.52 -22.55 -16.78
CA VAL A 452 -0.74 -23.47 -15.94
C VAL A 452 -1.25 -24.92 -16.03
N SER A 453 -2.56 -25.12 -16.21
CA SER A 453 -3.16 -26.45 -16.38
C SER A 453 -2.67 -27.24 -17.61
N SER A 454 -2.01 -26.57 -18.56
CA SER A 454 -1.40 -27.20 -19.73
C SER A 454 0.03 -27.69 -19.50
N LEU A 455 0.61 -27.41 -18.33
CA LEU A 455 1.94 -27.87 -17.94
C LEU A 455 1.88 -29.32 -17.46
N THR A 456 2.37 -30.23 -18.30
CA THR A 456 2.38 -31.67 -18.03
C THR A 456 3.78 -32.26 -18.23
N ASP A 457 4.08 -33.37 -17.54
CA ASP A 457 5.40 -34.00 -17.59
C ASP A 457 5.54 -35.02 -18.74
N ASP A 458 4.48 -35.35 -19.48
CA ASP A 458 4.50 -36.28 -20.63
C ASP A 458 5.14 -35.71 -21.91
N ILE A 459 5.47 -34.42 -21.91
CA ILE A 459 5.98 -33.69 -23.08
C ILE A 459 7.49 -33.91 -23.26
N ASN A 460 7.89 -34.57 -24.37
CA ASN A 460 9.28 -34.80 -24.73
C ASN A 460 10.00 -33.61 -25.40
N LYS A 461 9.27 -32.55 -25.76
CA LYS A 461 9.80 -31.28 -26.28
C LYS A 461 10.22 -30.30 -25.16
N ARG A 462 10.91 -29.20 -25.50
CA ARG A 462 11.04 -28.02 -24.61
C ARG A 462 9.66 -27.39 -24.46
N LEU A 463 9.38 -26.65 -23.39
CA LEU A 463 8.04 -26.16 -23.11
C LEU A 463 8.05 -24.65 -22.84
N LEU A 464 7.17 -23.93 -23.53
CA LEU A 464 6.86 -22.52 -23.32
C LEU A 464 5.37 -22.40 -22.99
N VAL A 465 5.05 -21.97 -21.76
CA VAL A 465 3.67 -21.83 -21.29
C VAL A 465 3.38 -20.37 -21.01
N PHE A 466 2.41 -19.81 -21.73
CA PHE A 466 1.89 -18.48 -21.42
C PHE A 466 0.80 -18.59 -20.35
N ALA A 467 1.10 -18.13 -19.14
CA ALA A 467 0.19 -18.18 -18.00
C ALA A 467 0.11 -16.80 -17.34
N GLU A 468 -1.08 -16.21 -17.36
CA GLU A 468 -1.38 -14.96 -16.65
C GLU A 468 -1.76 -15.28 -15.20
N ASP A 469 -1.43 -14.34 -14.32
CA ASP A 469 -1.82 -14.38 -12.92
C ASP A 469 -3.07 -13.51 -12.71
N LYS A 470 -3.85 -13.80 -11.66
CA LYS A 470 -5.09 -13.08 -11.32
C LYS A 470 -4.81 -11.60 -10.97
N VAL A 471 -3.63 -11.28 -10.47
CA VAL A 471 -3.19 -9.89 -10.24
C VAL A 471 -2.56 -9.34 -11.52
N SER A 472 -2.94 -8.14 -11.94
CA SER A 472 -2.43 -7.54 -13.17
C SER A 472 -1.04 -6.94 -12.98
N ARG A 473 -0.36 -6.66 -14.09
CA ARG A 473 0.91 -5.93 -14.15
C ARG A 473 0.77 -4.41 -13.92
N VAL A 474 -0.24 -3.97 -13.17
CA VAL A 474 -0.43 -2.55 -12.80
C VAL A 474 0.34 -2.35 -11.50
N TRP A 475 1.44 -1.61 -11.57
CA TRP A 475 2.48 -1.56 -10.53
C TRP A 475 2.20 -0.56 -9.39
N ASP A 476 1.08 0.16 -9.40
CA ASP A 476 0.83 1.24 -8.43
C ASP A 476 -0.30 0.94 -7.45
N LYS A 477 -1.17 -0.04 -7.71
CA LYS A 477 -2.22 -0.52 -6.78
C LYS A 477 -2.94 -1.75 -7.31
N LEU A 478 -3.60 -2.47 -6.40
CA LEU A 478 -4.62 -3.45 -6.74
C LEU A 478 -5.88 -2.73 -7.30
N SER A 479 -6.51 -3.31 -8.31
CA SER A 479 -7.87 -2.92 -8.73
C SER A 479 -8.90 -3.35 -7.67
N ALA A 480 -10.09 -2.76 -7.67
CA ALA A 480 -11.17 -3.16 -6.75
C ALA A 480 -11.59 -4.64 -6.87
N GLU A 481 -11.31 -5.29 -8.00
CA GLU A 481 -11.48 -6.74 -8.17
C GLU A 481 -10.30 -7.52 -7.57
N GLN A 482 -9.09 -6.98 -7.71
CA GLN A 482 -7.87 -7.60 -7.19
C GLN A 482 -7.76 -7.51 -5.68
N GLU A 483 -8.29 -6.45 -5.06
CA GLU A 483 -8.43 -6.34 -3.60
C GLU A 483 -9.32 -7.45 -3.01
N LYS A 484 -10.19 -8.07 -3.84
CA LYS A 484 -11.02 -9.21 -3.44
C LYS A 484 -10.32 -10.55 -3.62
N ILE A 485 -9.18 -10.58 -4.32
CA ILE A 485 -8.38 -11.80 -4.44
C ILE A 485 -7.89 -12.13 -3.03
N GLN A 486 -8.44 -13.21 -2.50
CA GLN A 486 -7.97 -13.73 -1.22
C GLN A 486 -6.55 -14.26 -1.41
N THR A 487 -5.81 -14.42 -0.31
CA THR A 487 -4.49 -15.07 -0.29
C THR A 487 -4.63 -16.60 -0.55
N ASP A 488 -5.31 -16.99 -1.63
CA ASP A 488 -5.39 -18.35 -2.11
C ASP A 488 -4.20 -18.67 -3.05
N TYR A 489 -4.24 -19.87 -3.62
CA TYR A 489 -3.24 -20.32 -4.60
C TYR A 489 -3.38 -19.54 -5.92
N ARG A 490 -2.24 -19.15 -6.48
CA ARG A 490 -2.14 -18.36 -7.72
C ARG A 490 -1.19 -19.04 -8.70
N MET A 491 -0.83 -18.30 -9.74
CA MET A 491 -0.09 -18.82 -10.88
C MET A 491 1.23 -19.51 -10.47
N ILE A 492 2.00 -18.93 -9.53
CA ILE A 492 3.30 -19.48 -9.13
C ILE A 492 3.16 -20.72 -8.25
N GLU A 493 2.18 -20.77 -7.35
CA GLU A 493 1.91 -21.95 -6.54
C GLU A 493 1.37 -23.09 -7.42
N ASP A 494 0.41 -22.80 -8.30
CA ASP A 494 -0.16 -23.79 -9.23
C ASP A 494 0.89 -24.34 -10.21
N ALA A 495 1.88 -23.52 -10.58
CA ALA A 495 2.92 -23.91 -11.53
C ALA A 495 4.07 -24.72 -10.89
N PHE A 496 4.25 -24.67 -9.57
CA PHE A 496 5.41 -25.26 -8.89
C PHE A 496 5.52 -26.77 -9.12
N ALA A 497 4.53 -27.54 -8.64
CA ALA A 497 4.59 -28.99 -8.70
C ALA A 497 4.68 -29.54 -10.15
N PRO A 498 3.89 -29.05 -11.12
CA PRO A 498 4.02 -29.46 -12.52
C PRO A 498 5.38 -29.08 -13.14
N SER A 499 5.94 -27.92 -12.79
CA SER A 499 7.27 -27.49 -13.27
C SER A 499 8.37 -28.43 -12.78
N VAL A 500 8.37 -28.75 -11.48
CA VAL A 500 9.32 -29.68 -10.89
C VAL A 500 9.16 -31.08 -11.48
N ALA A 501 7.94 -31.57 -11.66
CA ALA A 501 7.69 -32.88 -12.28
C ALA A 501 8.26 -32.96 -13.70
N TYR A 502 7.99 -31.95 -14.53
CA TYR A 502 8.52 -31.84 -15.88
C TYR A 502 10.07 -31.82 -15.88
N LEU A 503 10.68 -30.93 -15.08
CA LEU A 503 12.14 -30.80 -15.00
C LEU A 503 12.82 -32.08 -14.51
N LYS A 504 12.28 -32.75 -13.48
CA LYS A 504 12.84 -34.02 -12.98
C LYS A 504 12.87 -35.10 -14.04
N LYS A 505 11.80 -35.20 -14.85
CA LYS A 505 11.75 -36.18 -15.94
C LYS A 505 12.77 -35.84 -17.03
N LYS A 506 12.92 -34.57 -17.37
CA LYS A 506 13.90 -34.08 -18.35
C LYS A 506 15.34 -34.24 -17.90
N ALA A 507 15.60 -34.06 -16.62
CA ALA A 507 16.94 -34.10 -16.05
C ALA A 507 17.63 -35.45 -16.26
N ASN A 508 16.88 -36.54 -16.47
CA ASN A 508 17.40 -37.89 -16.67
C ASN A 508 18.56 -38.24 -15.71
N LYS A 509 18.36 -37.98 -14.42
CA LYS A 509 19.32 -38.16 -13.31
C LYS A 509 20.49 -37.18 -13.23
N LYS A 510 20.66 -36.22 -14.14
CA LYS A 510 21.73 -35.20 -14.08
C LYS A 510 21.42 -34.02 -13.15
N GLY A 511 20.15 -33.83 -12.80
CA GLY A 511 19.68 -32.74 -11.96
C GLY A 511 19.04 -31.61 -12.75
N PHE A 512 18.43 -30.66 -12.04
CA PHE A 512 17.81 -29.49 -12.66
C PHE A 512 18.07 -28.20 -11.89
N PHE A 513 17.97 -27.09 -12.60
CA PHE A 513 17.86 -25.75 -12.03
C PHE A 513 16.48 -25.17 -12.33
N LEU A 514 15.85 -24.57 -11.34
CA LEU A 514 14.57 -23.90 -11.49
C LEU A 514 14.66 -22.53 -10.82
N MET A 515 14.45 -21.47 -11.58
CA MET A 515 14.19 -20.14 -11.01
C MET A 515 12.69 -19.88 -11.00
N MET A 516 12.14 -19.46 -9.87
CA MET A 516 10.76 -18.98 -9.77
C MET A 516 10.69 -17.59 -9.14
N GLU A 517 9.87 -16.74 -9.71
CA GLU A 517 9.73 -15.34 -9.30
C GLU A 517 8.32 -15.00 -8.82
N GLY A 518 8.22 -14.41 -7.63
CA GLY A 518 7.07 -13.62 -7.20
C GLY A 518 7.30 -12.15 -7.54
N ALA A 519 6.91 -11.74 -8.75
CA ALA A 519 7.37 -10.50 -9.38
C ALA A 519 6.65 -9.23 -8.89
N LYS A 520 5.51 -9.36 -8.21
CA LYS A 520 4.58 -8.25 -7.97
C LYS A 520 4.70 -7.62 -6.60
N ILE A 521 5.55 -8.16 -5.72
CA ILE A 521 5.80 -7.56 -4.41
C ILE A 521 6.40 -6.16 -4.60
N ASP A 522 7.27 -6.01 -5.60
CA ASP A 522 7.80 -4.74 -6.10
C ASP A 522 6.73 -3.71 -6.45
N GLY A 523 5.66 -4.13 -7.13
CA GLY A 523 4.51 -3.26 -7.42
C GLY A 523 3.81 -2.76 -6.16
N GLY A 524 3.73 -3.58 -5.12
CA GLY A 524 3.25 -3.09 -3.82
C GLY A 524 4.15 -2.00 -3.22
N GLY A 525 5.47 -2.13 -3.41
CA GLY A 525 6.46 -1.14 -3.00
C GLY A 525 6.35 0.17 -3.80
N HIS A 526 6.33 0.11 -5.13
CA HIS A 526 6.15 1.28 -5.99
C HIS A 526 4.82 2.00 -5.74
N GLY A 527 3.76 1.23 -5.50
CA GLY A 527 2.43 1.73 -5.17
C GLY A 527 2.25 2.24 -3.73
N ASN A 528 3.26 2.09 -2.86
CA ASN A 528 3.17 2.38 -1.43
C ASN A 528 1.94 1.72 -0.77
N SER A 529 1.69 0.46 -1.13
CA SER A 529 0.49 -0.28 -0.75
C SER A 529 0.85 -1.47 0.15
N MET A 530 0.60 -1.33 1.45
CA MET A 530 0.72 -2.42 2.42
C MET A 530 -0.13 -3.63 2.02
N PRO A 531 -1.42 -3.48 1.61
CA PRO A 531 -2.21 -4.61 1.13
C PRO A 531 -1.57 -5.33 -0.04
N PHE A 532 -1.10 -4.60 -1.06
CA PHE A 532 -0.50 -5.21 -2.23
C PHE A 532 0.79 -5.95 -1.86
N SER A 533 1.75 -5.29 -1.20
CA SER A 533 3.02 -5.92 -0.83
C SER A 533 2.83 -7.15 0.05
N ILE A 534 1.96 -7.09 1.07
CA ILE A 534 1.74 -8.20 1.98
C ILE A 534 1.05 -9.37 1.26
N THR A 535 -0.04 -9.12 0.52
CA THR A 535 -0.77 -10.18 -0.18
C THR A 535 0.13 -10.93 -1.18
N GLU A 536 0.98 -10.21 -1.91
CA GLU A 536 1.94 -10.82 -2.84
C GLU A 536 3.00 -11.64 -2.12
N TYR A 537 3.56 -11.13 -1.02
CA TYR A 537 4.58 -11.85 -0.26
C TYR A 537 4.00 -13.12 0.38
N LEU A 538 2.77 -13.08 0.89
CA LEU A 538 2.10 -14.26 1.45
C LEU A 538 1.88 -15.37 0.41
N SER A 539 1.64 -15.01 -0.85
CA SER A 539 1.58 -15.97 -1.95
C SER A 539 2.95 -16.54 -2.31
N PHE A 540 3.96 -15.68 -2.43
CA PHE A 540 5.34 -16.14 -2.63
C PHE A 540 5.82 -17.07 -1.51
N ASP A 541 5.49 -16.77 -0.25
CA ASP A 541 5.90 -17.60 0.87
C ASP A 541 5.19 -18.97 0.88
N ARG A 542 3.99 -19.12 0.33
CA ARG A 542 3.38 -20.46 0.13
C ARG A 542 4.22 -21.31 -0.84
N LEU A 543 4.67 -20.73 -1.94
CA LEU A 543 5.62 -21.37 -2.87
C LEU A 543 6.90 -21.80 -2.16
N VAL A 544 7.44 -20.98 -1.25
CA VAL A 544 8.61 -21.35 -0.43
C VAL A 544 8.34 -22.61 0.39
N GLY A 545 7.16 -22.73 0.99
CA GLY A 545 6.73 -23.92 1.72
C GLY A 545 6.72 -25.18 0.85
N GLU A 546 6.21 -25.09 -0.38
CA GLU A 546 6.18 -26.21 -1.32
C GLU A 546 7.57 -26.62 -1.79
N ALA A 547 8.45 -25.65 -2.03
CA ALA A 547 9.85 -25.90 -2.38
C ALA A 547 10.60 -26.64 -1.26
N MET A 548 10.40 -26.25 0.00
CA MET A 548 10.97 -26.97 1.14
C MET A 548 10.38 -28.38 1.28
N ALA A 549 9.07 -28.54 1.10
CA ALA A 549 8.43 -29.85 1.15
C ALA A 549 8.97 -30.80 0.09
N PHE A 550 9.20 -30.29 -1.13
CA PHE A 550 9.82 -31.03 -2.21
C PHE A 550 11.28 -31.41 -1.88
N ALA A 551 12.07 -30.48 -1.34
CA ALA A 551 13.46 -30.72 -0.98
C ALA A 551 13.60 -31.78 0.13
N ASP A 552 12.67 -31.83 1.08
CA ASP A 552 12.62 -32.89 2.10
C ASP A 552 12.22 -34.25 1.52
N GLN A 553 11.35 -34.25 0.51
CA GLN A 553 10.90 -35.47 -0.16
C GLN A 553 12.02 -36.11 -0.98
N ASP A 554 12.83 -35.30 -1.68
CA ASP A 554 13.86 -35.82 -2.57
C ASP A 554 15.26 -35.95 -1.95
N GLY A 555 15.57 -35.14 -0.92
CA GLY A 555 16.84 -35.15 -0.20
C GLY A 555 18.07 -34.71 -1.00
N GLU A 556 17.88 -34.23 -2.23
CA GLU A 556 18.96 -33.84 -3.16
C GLU A 556 18.81 -32.39 -3.66
N THR A 557 17.80 -31.65 -3.19
CA THR A 557 17.49 -30.29 -3.66
C THR A 557 17.91 -29.22 -2.68
N LEU A 558 18.65 -28.22 -3.18
CA LEU A 558 18.90 -26.94 -2.53
C LEU A 558 17.80 -25.95 -2.92
N VAL A 559 17.18 -25.31 -1.94
CA VAL A 559 16.26 -24.19 -2.12
C VAL A 559 16.95 -22.92 -1.61
N ILE A 560 16.97 -21.88 -2.44
CA ILE A 560 17.50 -20.55 -2.11
C ILE A 560 16.35 -19.55 -2.25
N VAL A 561 16.14 -18.71 -1.26
CA VAL A 561 15.12 -17.64 -1.26
C VAL A 561 15.81 -16.32 -1.07
N THR A 562 15.58 -15.37 -1.99
CA THR A 562 16.11 -14.03 -1.88
C THR A 562 15.32 -13.03 -2.73
N SER A 563 15.83 -11.81 -2.86
CA SER A 563 15.29 -10.75 -3.69
C SER A 563 16.39 -10.15 -4.57
N ASP A 564 16.00 -9.43 -5.61
CA ASP A 564 16.86 -8.65 -6.47
C ASP A 564 17.14 -7.24 -5.90
N HIS A 565 16.19 -6.64 -5.18
CA HIS A 565 16.33 -5.37 -4.43
C HIS A 565 15.19 -5.14 -3.41
N GLU A 566 15.28 -4.06 -2.62
CA GLU A 566 14.16 -3.58 -1.80
C GLU A 566 13.41 -2.47 -2.53
N THR A 567 12.09 -2.39 -2.37
CA THR A 567 11.27 -1.36 -3.00
C THR A 567 10.38 -0.60 -2.01
N GLY A 568 10.45 0.73 -2.08
CA GLY A 568 9.58 1.67 -1.36
C GLY A 568 10.10 2.13 0.01
N GLY A 569 11.14 1.50 0.56
CA GLY A 569 11.65 1.80 1.89
C GLY A 569 10.58 1.59 2.95
N MET A 570 9.91 0.43 2.90
CA MET A 570 8.79 0.10 3.80
C MET A 570 9.24 0.12 5.27
N VAL A 571 8.41 0.71 6.13
CA VAL A 571 8.53 0.65 7.59
C VAL A 571 7.23 0.17 8.21
N ILE A 572 7.32 -0.61 9.29
CA ILE A 572 6.18 -1.08 10.07
C ILE A 572 6.00 -0.16 11.27
N LEU A 573 4.81 0.42 11.41
CA LEU A 573 4.48 1.41 12.43
C LEU A 573 3.69 0.83 13.60
N ASP A 574 2.78 -0.12 13.33
CA ASP A 574 2.09 -0.91 14.35
C ASP A 574 1.70 -2.28 13.77
N ALA A 575 1.47 -3.26 14.63
CA ALA A 575 0.89 -4.53 14.23
C ALA A 575 0.19 -5.23 15.39
N ASN A 576 -0.83 -6.01 15.06
CA ASN A 576 -1.42 -6.98 15.96
C ASN A 576 -1.25 -8.38 15.37
N GLN A 577 -0.23 -9.08 15.84
CA GLN A 577 0.10 -10.43 15.39
C GLN A 577 -1.07 -11.40 15.57
N LYS A 578 -1.95 -11.25 16.57
CA LYS A 578 -3.08 -12.17 16.77
C LYS A 578 -4.16 -12.01 15.72
N THR A 579 -4.42 -10.77 15.29
CA THR A 579 -5.44 -10.45 14.28
C THR A 579 -4.88 -10.40 12.86
N GLY A 580 -3.54 -10.42 12.71
CA GLY A 580 -2.85 -10.23 11.43
C GLY A 580 -2.96 -8.81 10.89
N HIS A 581 -3.24 -7.84 11.75
CA HIS A 581 -3.28 -6.44 11.36
C HIS A 581 -1.86 -5.87 11.33
N VAL A 582 -1.55 -5.11 10.28
CA VAL A 582 -0.27 -4.44 10.09
C VAL A 582 -0.53 -3.04 9.57
N LEU A 583 0.10 -2.05 10.19
CA LEU A 583 0.15 -0.67 9.74
C LEU A 583 1.59 -0.35 9.35
N GLY A 584 1.79 0.22 8.16
CA GLY A 584 3.10 0.62 7.68
C GLY A 584 3.12 2.01 7.05
N ASN A 585 4.28 2.37 6.53
CA ASN A 585 4.50 3.56 5.71
C ASN A 585 5.68 3.32 4.77
N PHE A 586 5.82 4.17 3.76
CA PHE A 586 6.88 4.08 2.75
C PHE A 586 7.66 5.39 2.70
N ALA A 587 8.95 5.30 2.35
CA ALA A 587 9.85 6.44 2.26
C ALA A 587 9.96 6.99 0.83
N THR A 588 9.73 6.15 -0.17
CA THR A 588 9.86 6.48 -1.60
C THR A 588 8.90 5.61 -2.41
N THR A 589 8.69 5.93 -3.68
CA THR A 589 8.00 5.07 -4.66
C THR A 589 9.02 4.38 -5.58
N ASP A 590 10.28 4.26 -5.15
CA ASP A 590 11.40 3.75 -5.94
C ASP A 590 12.15 2.68 -5.15
N HIS A 591 13.14 2.05 -5.75
CA HIS A 591 13.98 1.05 -5.08
C HIS A 591 14.86 1.71 -4.02
N THR A 592 15.29 0.91 -3.03
CA THR A 592 16.32 1.32 -2.07
C THR A 592 17.51 0.38 -2.10
N GLY A 593 18.67 0.87 -1.64
CA GLY A 593 19.90 0.08 -1.54
C GLY A 593 20.04 -0.64 -0.19
N ILE A 594 18.92 -0.95 0.48
CA ILE A 594 18.95 -1.74 1.72
C ILE A 594 19.26 -3.20 1.35
N PRO A 595 20.19 -3.89 2.05
CA PRO A 595 20.44 -5.30 1.81
C PRO A 595 19.18 -6.15 1.99
N VAL A 596 18.95 -7.08 1.06
CA VAL A 596 17.73 -7.92 1.05
C VAL A 596 17.97 -9.26 1.75
N PRO A 597 16.95 -9.90 2.33
CA PRO A 597 17.09 -11.19 2.98
C PRO A 597 17.60 -12.29 2.02
N LEU A 598 18.43 -13.18 2.55
CA LEU A 598 18.82 -14.43 1.93
C LEU A 598 18.50 -15.56 2.89
N ALA A 599 17.85 -16.61 2.41
CA ALA A 599 17.61 -17.83 3.16
C ALA A 599 17.86 -19.05 2.28
N ALA A 600 18.30 -20.15 2.88
CA ALA A 600 18.55 -21.38 2.15
C ALA A 600 18.20 -22.64 2.96
N TYR A 601 17.80 -23.68 2.24
CA TYR A 601 17.39 -24.97 2.79
C TYR A 601 17.85 -26.14 1.90
N GLY A 602 18.25 -27.26 2.52
CA GLY A 602 18.72 -28.45 1.81
C GLY A 602 20.25 -28.57 1.70
N PRO A 603 20.78 -29.50 0.89
CA PRO A 603 22.21 -29.74 0.74
C PRO A 603 22.97 -28.50 0.23
N GLY A 604 24.04 -28.09 0.91
CA GLY A 604 24.87 -26.93 0.54
C GLY A 604 24.32 -25.58 1.00
N ALA A 605 23.18 -25.56 1.71
CA ALA A 605 22.55 -24.34 2.19
C ALA A 605 23.44 -23.53 3.15
N GLU A 606 24.39 -24.15 3.84
CA GLU A 606 25.35 -23.48 4.73
C GLU A 606 26.25 -22.45 4.01
N LYS A 607 26.29 -22.47 2.68
CA LYS A 607 27.03 -21.52 1.85
C LYS A 607 26.32 -20.16 1.67
N PHE A 608 25.05 -20.07 2.06
CA PHE A 608 24.17 -18.92 1.85
C PHE A 608 23.79 -18.26 3.18
N GLN A 609 24.81 -17.80 3.91
CA GLN A 609 24.65 -17.14 5.21
C GLN A 609 25.58 -15.94 5.34
N GLY A 610 25.25 -15.02 6.25
CA GLY A 610 25.98 -13.77 6.45
C GLY A 610 25.71 -12.72 5.37
N PHE A 611 26.55 -11.69 5.29
CA PHE A 611 26.45 -10.65 4.28
C PHE A 611 27.25 -11.05 3.04
N VAL A 612 26.58 -11.09 1.89
CA VAL A 612 27.12 -11.59 0.63
C VAL A 612 26.72 -10.65 -0.51
N ASP A 613 27.53 -10.57 -1.56
CA ASP A 613 27.13 -9.82 -2.75
C ASP A 613 26.24 -10.68 -3.66
N ASN A 614 25.25 -10.07 -4.33
CA ASN A 614 24.34 -10.83 -5.20
C ASN A 614 25.04 -11.53 -6.38
N SER A 615 26.23 -11.08 -6.79
CA SER A 615 27.05 -11.77 -7.78
C SER A 615 27.63 -13.10 -7.30
N GLU A 616 27.70 -13.35 -5.99
CA GLU A 616 28.21 -14.62 -5.47
C GLU A 616 27.21 -15.77 -5.63
N ILE A 617 25.93 -15.50 -5.87
CA ILE A 617 24.88 -16.52 -5.94
C ILE A 617 25.15 -17.51 -7.08
N ALA A 618 25.42 -17.01 -8.29
CA ALA A 618 25.73 -17.86 -9.45
C ALA A 618 27.00 -18.69 -9.20
N THR A 619 28.07 -18.07 -8.70
CA THR A 619 29.34 -18.76 -8.41
C THR A 619 29.17 -19.87 -7.39
N LYS A 620 28.43 -19.63 -6.30
CA LYS A 620 28.14 -20.66 -5.29
C LYS A 620 27.31 -21.82 -5.86
N ILE A 621 26.34 -21.53 -6.72
CA ILE A 621 25.57 -22.56 -7.43
C ILE A 621 26.50 -23.41 -8.31
N TYR A 622 27.40 -22.78 -9.07
CA TYR A 622 28.36 -23.49 -9.92
C TYR A 622 29.28 -24.41 -9.11
N GLU A 623 29.86 -23.93 -8.01
CA GLU A 623 30.72 -24.73 -7.11
C GLU A 623 30.00 -25.96 -6.53
N LEU A 624 28.74 -25.77 -6.12
CA LEU A 624 27.91 -26.83 -5.53
C LEU A 624 27.52 -27.89 -6.56
N LEU A 625 27.23 -27.48 -7.80
CA LEU A 625 26.89 -28.38 -8.91
C LEU A 625 28.12 -28.92 -9.67
N GLY A 626 29.33 -28.49 -9.32
CA GLY A 626 30.58 -28.95 -9.95
C GLY A 626 30.74 -28.44 -11.39
N VAL A 627 30.32 -27.21 -11.64
CA VAL A 627 30.47 -26.49 -12.90
C VAL A 627 31.57 -25.45 -12.71
N ASN A 628 32.56 -25.43 -13.61
CA ASN A 628 33.71 -24.51 -13.54
C ASN A 628 33.59 -23.43 -14.60
#